data_AF-A0A0C3JW63-F1
#
_entry.id   AF-A0A0C3JW63-F1
#
_cell.length_a   1.000
_cell.length_b   1.000
_cell.length_c   1.000
_cell.angle_alpha   90.00
_cell.angle_beta   90.00
_cell.angle_gamma   90.00
#
_symmetry.space_group_name_H-M   'P 1'
#
loop_
_entity.id
_entity.type
_entity.pdbx_description
1 polymer ?
#
loop_
_entity_poly.entity_id
_entity_poly.type
_entity_poly.pdbx_seq_one_letter_code
_entity_poly.pdbx_strand_id
1 'polypeptide(L)' 'MCHWRRVQNTYKVCGHAYDLPDEMIQCDNRYCKFSSTHPSTCVPPGCMNSCWQYRQFPQQYNPRIDAICPRCIQAGRIP' A
#
# COMPACT_ATOMS: atom_id res chain seq x y z
N MET A 1 5.94 -10.79 0.56
CA MET A 1 5.36 -10.72 1.92
C MET A 1 4.46 -9.50 2.00
N CYS A 2 3.41 -9.55 2.83
CA CYS A 2 2.49 -8.42 2.95
C CYS A 2 3.22 -7.18 3.50
N HIS A 3 2.86 -6.01 3.01
CA HIS A 3 3.43 -4.73 3.43
C HIS A 3 2.41 -3.61 3.25
N TRP A 4 2.64 -2.51 3.94
CA TRP A 4 1.90 -1.28 3.70
C TRP A 4 2.51 -0.53 2.52
N ARG A 5 1.69 0.17 1.74
CA ARG A 5 2.13 1.06 0.68
C ARG A 5 1.62 2.46 0.98
N ARG A 6 2.55 3.40 1.14
CA ARG A 6 2.25 4.83 1.23
C ARG A 6 2.16 5.38 -0.17
N VAL A 7 1.04 6.00 -0.51
CA VAL A 7 0.77 6.47 -1.85
C VAL A 7 0.71 7.98 -1.87
N GLN A 8 1.54 8.61 -2.71
CA GLN A 8 1.49 10.06 -2.94
C GLN A 8 1.47 10.35 -4.44
N ASN A 9 0.33 10.77 -4.96
CA ASN A 9 0.19 11.08 -6.38
C ASN A 9 0.72 12.48 -6.67
N THR A 10 1.64 12.60 -7.63
CA THR A 10 2.06 13.90 -8.17
C THR A 10 1.29 14.21 -9.45
N TYR A 11 0.49 15.26 -9.45
CA TYR A 11 -0.33 15.66 -10.59
C TYR A 11 0.43 16.66 -11.48
N LYS A 12 0.75 16.27 -12.71
CA LYS A 12 1.62 17.05 -13.60
C LYS A 12 1.03 18.37 -14.05
N VAL A 13 -0.30 18.46 -14.18
CA VAL A 13 -0.97 19.68 -14.69
C VAL A 13 -0.88 20.84 -13.69
N CYS A 14 -1.00 20.56 -12.39
CA CYS A 14 -0.94 21.59 -11.34
C CYS A 14 0.30 21.51 -10.45
N GLY A 15 1.18 20.52 -10.67
CA GLY A 15 2.40 20.28 -9.90
C GLY A 15 2.20 19.82 -8.44
N HIS A 16 0.96 19.56 -8.02
CA HIS A 16 0.67 19.23 -6.63
C HIS A 16 0.89 17.76 -6.31
N ALA A 17 1.52 17.50 -5.17
CA ALA A 17 1.48 16.21 -4.50
C ALA A 17 0.17 16.06 -3.71
N TYR A 18 -0.38 14.86 -3.72
CA TYR A 18 -1.61 14.52 -3.03
C TYR A 18 -1.44 13.16 -2.36
N ASP A 19 -1.41 13.15 -1.04
CA ASP A 19 -1.32 11.93 -0.24
C ASP A 19 -2.66 11.18 -0.26
N LEU A 20 -2.58 9.88 -0.51
CA LEU A 20 -3.69 8.95 -0.41
C LEU A 20 -3.54 8.08 0.84
N PRO A 21 -4.63 7.45 1.32
CA PRO A 21 -4.55 6.51 2.43
C PRO A 21 -3.56 5.37 2.17
N ASP A 22 -2.88 4.92 3.23
CA ASP A 22 -2.00 3.77 3.18
C ASP A 22 -2.77 2.51 2.73
N GLU A 23 -2.20 1.76 1.79
CA GLU A 23 -2.81 0.57 1.22
C GLU A 23 -2.13 -0.70 1.73
N MET A 24 -2.92 -1.71 2.06
CA MET A 24 -2.40 -3.03 2.40
C MET A 24 -2.12 -3.86 1.16
N ILE A 25 -0.85 -4.08 0.85
CA ILE A 25 -0.44 -4.97 -0.24
C ILE A 25 -0.37 -6.41 0.28
N GLN A 26 -1.27 -7.24 -0.23
CA GLN A 26 -1.32 -8.67 0.04
C GLN A 26 -0.22 -9.40 -0.74
N CYS A 27 0.20 -10.55 -0.21
CA CYS A 27 1.06 -11.48 -0.93
C CYS A 27 0.44 -12.87 -0.90
N ASP A 28 0.85 -13.74 -1.82
CA ASP A 28 0.31 -15.11 -1.94
C ASP A 28 1.22 -16.16 -1.28
N ASN A 29 1.93 -15.77 -0.22
CA ASN A 29 2.82 -16.68 0.48
C ASN A 29 2.12 -17.33 1.68
N ARG A 30 1.90 -18.65 1.62
CA ARG A 30 1.30 -19.45 2.70
C ARG A 30 2.05 -19.40 4.03
N TYR A 31 3.34 -19.04 4.03
CA TYR A 31 4.18 -18.89 5.22
C TYR A 31 4.18 -17.45 5.75
N CYS A 32 3.35 -16.55 5.23
CA CYS A 32 3.17 -15.22 5.79
C CYS A 32 1.87 -15.19 6.58
N LYS A 33 1.91 -15.01 7.90
CA LYS A 33 0.70 -15.05 8.76
C LYS A 33 -0.37 -14.02 8.40
N PHE A 34 0.01 -12.99 7.64
CA PHE A 34 -0.86 -11.91 7.20
C PHE A 34 -1.41 -12.10 5.78
N SER A 35 -1.00 -13.16 5.07
CA SER A 35 -1.50 -13.48 3.73
C SER A 35 -2.89 -14.09 3.82
N SER A 36 -3.75 -13.78 2.86
CA SER A 36 -5.02 -14.47 2.63
C SER A 36 -4.86 -15.97 2.34
N THR A 37 -3.69 -16.39 1.84
CA THR A 37 -3.39 -17.80 1.55
C THR A 37 -2.81 -18.57 2.74
N HIS A 38 -2.60 -17.90 3.87
CA HIS A 38 -2.09 -18.55 5.08
C HIS A 38 -3.18 -19.44 5.71
N PRO A 39 -2.91 -20.73 5.93
CA PRO A 39 -3.93 -21.64 6.44
C PRO A 39 -4.30 -21.30 7.89
N SER A 40 -5.59 -21.33 8.20
CA SER A 40 -6.13 -21.08 9.55
C SER A 40 -5.69 -22.13 10.58
N THR A 41 -5.26 -23.30 10.12
CA THR A 41 -4.72 -24.40 10.95
C THR A 41 -3.25 -24.22 11.32
N CYS A 42 -2.53 -23.27 10.70
CA CYS A 42 -1.14 -22.96 11.06
C CYS A 42 -1.11 -22.05 12.29
N VAL A 43 -1.05 -22.68 13.46
CA VAL A 43 -1.14 -22.03 14.78
C VAL A 43 0.18 -22.15 15.57
N PRO A 44 0.36 -21.39 16.67
CA PRO A 44 1.53 -21.52 17.54
C PRO A 44 1.66 -22.92 18.17
N PRO A 45 2.88 -23.40 18.50
CA PRO A 45 4.17 -22.70 18.34
C PRO A 45 4.76 -22.83 16.92
N GLY A 46 4.29 -23.78 16.11
CA GLY A 46 4.85 -24.07 14.78
C GLY A 46 4.83 -22.88 13.83
N CYS A 47 3.74 -22.10 13.85
CA CYS A 47 3.63 -20.86 13.06
C CYS A 47 4.74 -19.86 13.40
N MET A 48 5.03 -19.64 14.69
CA MET A 48 6.01 -18.65 15.13
C MET A 48 7.44 -18.97 14.66
N ASN A 49 7.75 -20.26 14.49
CA ASN A 49 9.07 -20.74 14.09
C ASN A 49 9.26 -20.87 12.57
N SER A 50 8.18 -21.05 11.82
CA SER A 50 8.24 -21.38 10.38
C SER A 50 7.68 -20.30 9.46
N CYS A 51 6.89 -19.38 10.01
CA CYS A 51 6.20 -18.35 9.24
C CYS A 51 6.74 -16.96 9.56
N TRP A 52 6.59 -16.06 8.59
CA TRP A 52 6.89 -14.66 8.78
C TRP A 52 5.94 -14.01 9.78
N GLN A 53 6.53 -13.51 10.86
CA GLN A 53 5.79 -12.91 11.97
C GLN A 53 5.54 -11.41 11.81
N TYR A 54 6.21 -10.77 10.85
CA TYR A 54 6.14 -9.34 10.60
C TYR A 54 5.83 -9.04 9.13
N ARG A 55 5.23 -7.88 8.89
CA ARG A 55 5.08 -7.30 7.56
C ARG A 55 6.43 -6.75 7.11
N GLN A 56 6.66 -6.68 5.81
CA GLN A 56 7.83 -5.99 5.27
C GLN A 56 7.71 -4.48 5.48
N PHE A 57 8.83 -3.78 5.35
CA PHE A 57 8.87 -2.32 5.42
C PHE A 57 7.88 -1.70 4.43
N PRO A 58 7.27 -0.56 4.79
CA PRO A 58 6.33 0.09 3.89
C PRO A 58 6.98 0.49 2.57
N GLN A 59 6.29 0.23 1.47
CA GLN A 59 6.67 0.73 0.15
C GLN A 59 6.27 2.20 0.03
N GLN A 60 7.16 3.03 -0.55
CA GLN A 60 6.82 4.37 -1.00
C GLN A 60 6.41 4.30 -2.48
N TYR A 61 5.22 4.78 -2.81
CA TYR A 61 4.69 4.73 -4.18
C TYR A 61 4.21 6.11 -4.62
N ASN A 62 4.98 6.73 -5.52
CA ASN A 62 4.77 8.11 -5.92
C ASN A 62 4.58 8.24 -7.44
N PRO A 63 3.41 7.87 -7.99
CA PRO A 63 3.16 7.95 -9.41
C PRO A 63 3.00 9.41 -9.86
N ARG A 64 3.43 9.69 -11.09
CA ARG A 64 3.23 10.98 -11.75
C ARG A 64 2.07 10.87 -12.74
N ILE A 65 0.98 11.57 -12.44
CA ILE A 65 -0.29 11.47 -13.17
C ILE A 65 -0.46 12.70 -14.07
N ASP A 66 -0.72 12.49 -15.36
CA ASP A 66 -1.04 13.55 -16.35
C ASP A 66 -2.48 14.06 -16.17
N ALA A 67 -2.79 14.58 -15.00
CA ALA A 67 -4.09 15.15 -14.66
C ALA A 67 -3.94 16.30 -13.66
N ILE A 68 -5.06 16.96 -13.34
CA ILE A 68 -5.17 17.94 -12.28
C ILE A 68 -5.61 17.27 -10.96
N CYS A 69 -5.12 17.74 -9.82
CA CYS A 69 -5.42 17.10 -8.54
C CYS A 69 -6.87 17.36 -8.06
N PRO A 70 -7.46 16.47 -7.23
CA PRO A 70 -8.83 16.62 -6.73
C PRO A 70 -9.09 17.96 -6.02
N ARG A 71 -8.09 18.45 -5.26
CA ARG A 71 -8.19 19.75 -4.57
C ARG A 71 -8.32 20.92 -5.56
N CYS A 72 -7.56 20.90 -6.65
CA CYS A 72 -7.65 21.95 -7.67
C CYS A 72 -8.96 21.89 -8.44
N ILE A 73 -9.46 20.68 -8.75
CA ILE A 73 -10.78 20.49 -9.36
C ILE A 73 -11.86 21.11 -8.46
N GLN A 74 -11.84 20.77 -7.16
CA GLN A 74 -12.83 21.29 -6.20
C GLN A 74 -12.75 22.81 -6.02
N ALA A 75 -11.55 23.39 -6.15
CA ALA A 75 -11.33 24.83 -6.09
C ALA A 75 -11.67 25.56 -7.40
N GLY A 76 -12.11 24.86 -8.46
CA GLY A 76 -12.35 25.45 -9.78
C GLY A 76 -11.08 26.02 -10.42
N ARG A 77 -9.90 25.58 -9.98
CA ARG A 77 -8.63 25.99 -10.58
C ARG A 77 -8.45 25.21 -11.87
N ILE A 78 -8.66 25.89 -12.99
CA ILE A 78 -8.28 25.40 -14.32
C ILE A 78 -6.86 25.93 -14.56
N PRO A 79 -5.91 25.10 -15.06
CA PRO A 79 -4.55 25.54 -15.37
C PRO A 79 -4.53 26.69 -16.39
#